data_AF-A0A3D5ZEP3-F1
#
_entry.id   AF-A0A3D5ZEP3-F1
#
_cell.length_a   1.000
_cell.length_b   1.000
_cell.length_c   1.000
_cell.angle_alpha   90.00
_cell.angle_beta   90.00
_cell.angle_gamma   90.00
#
_symmetry.space_group_name_H-M   'P 1'
#
loop_
_entity.id
_entity.type
_entity.pdbx_description
1 polymer ?
#
loop_
_entity_poly.entity_id
_entity_poly.type
_entity_poly.pdbx_seq_one_letter_code
_entity_poly.pdbx_strand_id
1 'polypeptide(L)'
;MSFLNKPLFKNVDSFSLGLFRFVFGAFMLIEMIFYLKSGFFKDSVMVPYYNFPYDYLEFISPMGDSAMGFVHFLMGLSAILIMIGYYSRWASLLFFICFTYFLLCCRGLFNNHFYLFSLLSLLFVFLDADRSFSIRPKNKAKEKVIPMWQLNILRFQVVVVYFFGGVAKLTHDWLVLKEPMRETLKS
;
A
#
# COMPACT_ATOMS: atom_id res chain seq x y z
N MET A 1 -17.60 -24.54 16.34
CA MET A 1 -16.95 -23.68 15.33
C MET A 1 -17.66 -23.70 13.96
N SER A 2 -19.01 -23.72 13.87
CA SER A 2 -19.73 -23.80 12.57
C SER A 2 -20.44 -22.50 12.13
N PHE A 3 -20.52 -21.48 12.99
CA PHE A 3 -21.28 -20.26 12.72
C PHE A 3 -20.52 -19.23 11.84
N LEU A 4 -19.18 -19.22 11.92
CA LEU A 4 -18.33 -18.29 11.15
C LEU A 4 -18.03 -18.77 9.72
N ASN A 5 -18.16 -20.07 9.44
CA ASN A 5 -17.67 -20.65 8.18
C ASN A 5 -18.64 -20.48 6.99
N LYS A 6 -19.94 -20.27 7.23
CA LYS A 6 -20.93 -20.16 6.15
C LYS A 6 -20.94 -18.81 5.40
N PRO A 7 -20.75 -17.64 6.04
CA PRO A 7 -20.77 -16.36 5.32
C PRO A 7 -19.42 -15.96 4.69
N LEU A 8 -18.28 -16.31 5.29
CA LEU A 8 -16.95 -15.85 4.83
C LEU A 8 -16.49 -16.49 3.53
N PHE A 9 -16.86 -17.74 3.29
CA PHE A 9 -16.51 -18.49 2.07
C PHE A 9 -17.65 -18.50 1.04
N LYS A 10 -18.70 -17.69 1.24
CA LYS A 10 -19.74 -17.51 0.24
C LYS A 10 -19.13 -16.84 -1.01
N ASN A 11 -19.40 -17.42 -2.17
CA ASN A 11 -19.03 -16.84 -3.46
C ASN A 11 -19.84 -15.55 -3.70
N VAL A 12 -19.13 -14.48 -4.03
CA VAL A 12 -19.69 -13.15 -4.37
C VAL A 12 -19.00 -12.63 -5.63
N ASP A 13 -19.64 -11.70 -6.33
CA ASP A 13 -19.09 -11.12 -7.56
C ASP A 13 -17.71 -10.47 -7.33
N SER A 14 -16.76 -10.78 -8.21
CA SER A 14 -15.40 -10.24 -8.15
C SER A 14 -15.27 -8.81 -8.67
N PHE A 15 -16.35 -8.23 -9.19
CA PHE A 15 -16.39 -6.86 -9.71
C PHE A 15 -15.81 -5.83 -8.74
N SER A 16 -16.28 -5.77 -7.49
CA SER A 16 -15.82 -4.77 -6.51
C SER A 16 -14.32 -4.91 -6.19
N LEU A 17 -13.83 -6.15 -6.08
CA LEU A 17 -12.40 -6.40 -5.83
C LEU A 17 -11.53 -5.97 -7.02
N GLY A 18 -11.96 -6.31 -8.24
CA GLY A 18 -11.27 -5.92 -9.47
C GLY A 18 -11.25 -4.41 -9.68
N LEU A 19 -12.38 -3.73 -9.41
CA LEU A 19 -12.45 -2.27 -9.47
C LEU A 19 -11.54 -1.62 -8.42
N PHE A 20 -11.55 -2.12 -7.18
CA PHE A 20 -10.68 -1.61 -6.12
C PHE A 20 -9.20 -1.75 -6.49
N ARG A 21 -8.79 -2.90 -7.05
CA ARG A 21 -7.44 -3.10 -7.61
C ARG A 21 -7.11 -2.09 -8.71
N PHE A 22 -8.02 -1.89 -9.67
CA PHE A 22 -7.82 -0.95 -10.77
C PHE A 22 -7.58 0.47 -10.24
N VAL A 23 -8.46 0.94 -9.33
CA VAL A 23 -8.35 2.28 -8.72
C VAL A 23 -7.07 2.40 -7.90
N PHE A 24 -6.72 1.37 -7.11
CA PHE A 24 -5.48 1.35 -6.34
C PHE A 24 -4.25 1.45 -7.26
N GLY A 25 -4.17 0.64 -8.33
CA GLY A 25 -3.07 0.68 -9.28
C GLY A 25 -2.97 2.03 -10.01
N ALA A 26 -4.10 2.61 -10.42
CA ALA A 26 -4.15 3.93 -11.04
C ALA A 26 -3.65 5.02 -10.08
N PHE A 27 -4.11 4.99 -8.83
CA PHE A 27 -3.68 5.92 -7.79
C PHE A 27 -2.18 5.80 -7.50
N MET A 28 -1.65 4.57 -7.36
CA MET A 28 -0.21 4.34 -7.19
C MET A 28 0.61 4.83 -8.39
N LEU A 29 0.10 4.67 -9.61
CA LEU A 29 0.78 5.18 -10.81
C LEU A 29 0.85 6.72 -10.80
N ILE A 30 -0.25 7.38 -10.43
CA ILE A 30 -0.29 8.85 -10.30
C ILE A 30 0.72 9.31 -9.25
N GLU A 31 0.77 8.66 -8.08
CA GLU A 31 1.75 8.94 -7.03
C GLU A 31 3.19 8.78 -7.52
N MET A 32 3.51 7.71 -8.27
CA MET A 32 4.86 7.52 -8.81
C MET A 32 5.22 8.63 -9.81
N ILE A 33 4.30 9.01 -10.70
CA ILE A 33 4.51 10.14 -11.63
C ILE A 33 4.71 11.44 -10.86
N PHE A 34 3.93 11.66 -9.79
CA PHE A 34 4.06 12.84 -8.95
C PHE A 34 5.42 12.88 -8.24
N TYR A 35 5.88 11.76 -7.66
CA TYR A 35 7.19 11.69 -7.00
C TYR A 35 8.35 11.93 -7.97
N LEU A 36 8.23 11.45 -9.21
CA LEU A 36 9.22 11.73 -10.25
C LEU A 36 9.27 13.22 -10.61
N LYS A 37 8.11 13.86 -10.76
CA LYS A 37 8.02 15.28 -11.15
C LYS A 37 8.40 16.25 -10.03
N SER A 38 8.01 15.94 -8.81
CA SER A 38 8.25 16.80 -7.64
C SER A 38 9.66 16.67 -7.08
N GLY A 39 10.41 15.63 -7.47
CA GLY A 39 11.69 15.31 -6.84
C GLY A 39 11.53 14.60 -5.48
N PHE A 40 10.29 14.41 -4.98
CA PHE A 40 10.00 13.86 -3.66
C PHE A 40 10.79 12.59 -3.36
N PHE A 41 10.89 11.68 -4.33
CA PHE A 41 11.61 10.42 -4.15
C PHE A 41 13.10 10.64 -3.83
N LYS A 42 13.74 11.59 -4.51
CA LYS A 42 15.15 11.94 -4.31
C LYS A 42 15.32 12.77 -3.04
N ASP A 43 14.48 13.77 -2.84
CA ASP A 43 14.58 14.72 -1.74
C ASP A 43 14.33 14.08 -0.37
N SER A 44 13.53 13.02 -0.32
CA SER A 44 13.17 12.37 0.94
C SER A 44 14.24 11.42 1.48
N VAL A 45 15.08 10.86 0.60
CA VAL A 45 15.93 9.70 0.94
C VAL A 45 17.37 9.85 0.46
N MET A 46 17.62 10.62 -0.61
CA MET A 46 18.92 10.68 -1.28
C MET A 46 19.67 11.99 -1.01
N VAL A 47 18.93 13.08 -0.79
CA VAL A 47 19.48 14.42 -0.48
C VAL A 47 19.78 14.65 1.02
N PRO A 48 19.01 14.12 1.99
CA PRO A 48 19.25 14.43 3.40
C PRO A 48 20.66 14.05 3.85
N TYR A 49 21.30 14.95 4.63
CA TYR A 49 22.61 14.68 5.24
C TYR A 49 22.57 13.47 6.19
N TYR A 50 21.41 13.22 6.80
CA TYR A 50 21.17 12.07 7.66
C TYR A 50 19.77 11.52 7.42
N ASN A 51 19.68 10.22 7.11
CA ASN A 51 18.42 9.49 7.13
C ASN A 51 18.26 8.85 8.51
N PHE A 52 17.08 8.97 9.11
CA PHE A 52 16.79 8.36 10.40
C PHE A 52 16.40 6.89 10.17
N PRO A 53 17.27 5.90 10.47
CA PRO A 53 16.90 4.50 10.33
C PRO A 53 15.83 4.12 11.36
N TYR A 54 15.15 3.01 11.13
CA TYR A 54 14.34 2.37 12.17
C TYR A 54 15.26 1.56 13.09
N ASP A 55 14.94 1.58 14.39
CA ASP A 55 15.62 0.74 15.38
C ASP A 55 15.60 -0.73 14.91
N TYR A 56 16.73 -1.43 15.05
CA TYR A 56 16.95 -2.82 14.59
C TYR A 56 16.98 -3.04 13.05
N LEU A 57 16.74 -2.00 12.24
CA LEU A 57 16.78 -2.05 10.77
C LEU A 57 17.81 -1.08 10.19
N GLU A 58 18.83 -0.71 10.96
CA GLU A 58 19.89 0.24 10.58
C GLU A 58 20.70 -0.19 9.34
N PHE A 59 20.71 -1.48 9.03
CA PHE A 59 21.36 -2.02 7.83
C PHE A 59 20.61 -1.67 6.52
N ILE A 60 19.36 -1.19 6.62
CA ILE A 60 18.58 -0.74 5.47
C ILE A 60 18.89 0.73 5.21
N SER A 61 19.82 0.98 4.30
CA SER A 61 20.18 2.32 3.84
C SER A 61 19.77 2.51 2.38
N PRO A 62 19.58 3.76 1.93
CA PRO A 62 19.37 4.04 0.53
C PRO A 62 20.54 3.54 -0.30
N MET A 63 20.24 2.82 -1.38
CA MET A 63 21.21 2.49 -2.41
C MET A 63 21.60 3.76 -3.19
N GLY A 64 22.65 3.68 -4.02
CA GLY A 64 23.04 4.82 -4.86
C GLY A 64 21.96 5.28 -5.84
N ASP A 65 22.09 6.51 -6.33
CA ASP A 65 21.13 7.21 -7.20
C ASP A 65 20.54 6.34 -8.32
N SER A 66 21.38 5.64 -9.07
CA SER A 66 20.93 4.80 -10.19
C SER A 66 20.07 3.61 -9.73
N ALA A 67 20.43 2.97 -8.62
CA ALA A 67 19.70 1.82 -8.09
C ALA A 67 18.33 2.26 -7.54
N MET A 68 18.29 3.39 -6.84
CA MET A 68 17.04 3.96 -6.33
C MET A 68 16.13 4.45 -7.46
N GLY A 69 16.68 5.03 -8.52
CA GLY A 69 15.93 5.35 -9.75
C GLY A 69 15.32 4.10 -10.40
N PHE A 70 16.06 2.98 -10.40
CA PHE A 70 15.53 1.70 -10.88
C PHE A 70 14.43 1.14 -9.98
N VAL A 71 14.55 1.25 -8.65
CA VAL A 71 13.48 0.89 -7.70
C VAL A 71 12.21 1.72 -7.98
N HIS A 72 12.35 3.02 -8.22
CA HIS A 72 11.23 3.89 -8.58
C HIS A 72 10.56 3.47 -9.90
N PHE A 73 11.36 3.15 -10.92
CA PHE A 73 10.86 2.62 -12.18
C PHE A 73 10.08 1.31 -11.99
N LEU A 74 10.61 0.37 -11.19
CA LEU A 74 9.92 -0.89 -10.89
C LEU A 74 8.59 -0.66 -10.16
N MET A 75 8.50 0.32 -9.26
CA MET A 75 7.23 0.68 -8.62
C MET A 75 6.21 1.21 -9.64
N GLY A 76 6.63 2.11 -10.55
CA GLY A 76 5.76 2.62 -11.62
C GLY A 76 5.27 1.52 -12.57
N LEU A 77 6.18 0.65 -13.00
CA LEU A 77 5.83 -0.50 -13.85
C LEU A 77 4.88 -1.45 -13.13
N SER A 78 5.15 -1.76 -11.86
CA SER A 78 4.30 -2.60 -11.03
C SER A 78 2.91 -1.99 -10.86
N ALA A 79 2.80 -0.67 -10.65
CA ALA A 79 1.51 0.01 -10.55
C ALA A 79 0.68 -0.12 -11.83
N ILE A 80 1.30 -0.02 -13.01
CA ILE A 80 0.63 -0.26 -14.31
C ILE A 80 0.11 -1.71 -14.37
N LEU A 81 0.95 -2.69 -14.05
CA LEU A 81 0.58 -4.11 -14.09
C LEU A 81 -0.54 -4.44 -13.10
N ILE A 82 -0.48 -3.87 -11.89
CA ILE A 82 -1.55 -3.95 -10.90
C ILE A 82 -2.82 -3.32 -11.44
N MET A 83 -2.77 -2.14 -12.06
CA MET A 83 -3.94 -1.44 -12.61
C MET A 83 -4.63 -2.24 -13.71
N ILE A 84 -3.88 -2.82 -14.65
CA ILE A 84 -4.46 -3.60 -15.76
C ILE A 84 -4.78 -5.06 -15.40
N GLY A 85 -4.42 -5.51 -14.19
CA GLY A 85 -4.66 -6.88 -13.72
C GLY A 85 -3.85 -7.93 -14.47
N TYR A 86 -2.63 -7.58 -14.92
CA TYR A 86 -1.72 -8.52 -15.59
C TYR A 86 -0.66 -8.99 -14.59
N TYR A 87 -0.69 -10.28 -14.24
CA TYR A 87 0.13 -10.84 -13.16
C TYR A 87 0.03 -10.05 -11.84
N SER A 88 -1.18 -9.62 -11.44
CA SER A 88 -1.29 -8.65 -10.33
C SER A 88 -0.72 -9.14 -9.02
N ARG A 89 -0.74 -10.45 -8.74
CA ARG A 89 -0.10 -11.01 -7.54
C ARG A 89 1.40 -10.71 -7.49
N TRP A 90 2.10 -10.99 -8.60
CA TRP A 90 3.54 -10.75 -8.71
C TRP A 90 3.87 -9.27 -8.79
N ALA A 91 3.07 -8.49 -9.53
CA ALA A 91 3.22 -7.04 -9.58
C ALA A 91 3.00 -6.40 -8.20
N SER A 92 2.00 -6.86 -7.44
CA SER A 92 1.74 -6.38 -6.08
C SER A 92 2.84 -6.76 -5.10
N LEU A 93 3.41 -7.96 -5.24
CA LEU A 93 4.57 -8.37 -4.43
C LEU A 93 5.80 -7.50 -4.74
N LEU A 94 6.08 -7.25 -6.02
CA LEU A 94 7.19 -6.39 -6.43
C LEU A 94 6.99 -4.95 -5.93
N PHE A 95 5.78 -4.40 -6.11
CA PHE A 95 5.43 -3.09 -5.57
C PHE A 95 5.60 -3.04 -4.05
N PHE A 96 5.09 -4.05 -3.33
CA PHE A 96 5.23 -4.16 -1.88
C PHE A 96 6.70 -4.13 -1.45
N ILE A 97 7.56 -4.94 -2.07
CA ILE A 97 8.98 -5.01 -1.72
C ILE A 97 9.66 -3.65 -1.97
N CYS A 98 9.49 -3.08 -3.16
CA CYS A 98 10.12 -1.81 -3.53
C CYS A 98 9.62 -0.63 -2.67
N PHE A 99 8.31 -0.53 -2.48
CA PHE A 99 7.70 0.58 -1.74
C PHE A 99 7.99 0.47 -0.23
N THR A 100 7.96 -0.74 0.33
CA THR A 100 8.33 -0.96 1.74
C THR A 100 9.79 -0.69 1.99
N TYR A 101 10.67 -1.11 1.07
CA TYR A 101 12.09 -0.76 1.15
C TYR A 101 12.28 0.77 1.15
N PHE A 102 11.63 1.51 0.23
CA PHE A 102 11.66 2.97 0.23
C PHE A 102 11.19 3.58 1.57
N LEU A 103 10.10 3.05 2.15
CA LEU A 103 9.59 3.49 3.45
C LEU A 103 10.57 3.21 4.61
N LEU A 104 11.30 2.10 4.54
CA LEU A 104 12.26 1.69 5.58
C LEU A 104 13.59 2.44 5.51
N CYS A 105 13.94 3.03 4.36
CA CYS A 105 15.16 3.83 4.20
C CYS A 105 15.20 5.07 5.10
N CYS A 106 14.05 5.64 5.48
CA CYS A 106 14.00 6.80 6.36
C CYS A 106 12.69 6.81 7.16
N ARG A 107 12.80 6.81 8.49
CA ARG A 107 11.67 6.91 9.43
C ARG A 107 10.85 8.18 9.23
N GLY A 108 11.46 9.25 8.70
CA GLY A 108 10.75 10.49 8.35
C GLY A 108 9.67 10.32 7.28
N LEU A 109 9.74 9.26 6.48
CA LEU A 109 8.70 8.91 5.51
C LEU A 109 7.47 8.25 6.15
N PHE A 110 7.56 7.86 7.42
CA PHE A 110 6.47 7.13 8.07
C PHE A 110 5.20 7.98 8.16
N ASN A 111 4.16 7.52 7.48
CA ASN A 111 2.80 8.03 7.62
C ASN A 111 1.83 6.86 7.45
N ASN A 112 0.72 6.90 8.19
CA ASN A 112 -0.38 5.93 8.10
C ASN A 112 -0.82 5.64 6.65
N HIS A 113 -0.76 6.63 5.76
CA HIS A 113 -1.13 6.47 4.34
C HIS A 113 -0.11 5.62 3.57
N PHE A 114 1.19 5.92 3.68
CA PHE A 114 2.23 5.13 3.01
C PHE A 114 2.30 3.72 3.57
N TYR A 115 2.15 3.59 4.88
CA TYR A 115 2.06 2.28 5.52
C TYR A 115 0.85 1.47 4.99
N LEU A 116 -0.31 2.11 4.81
CA LEU A 116 -1.48 1.47 4.20
C LEU A 116 -1.20 1.01 2.76
N PHE A 117 -0.48 1.78 1.94
CA PHE A 117 -0.17 1.37 0.57
C PHE A 117 0.69 0.11 0.53
N SER A 118 1.70 0.02 1.40
CA SER A 118 2.49 -1.18 1.60
C SER A 118 1.60 -2.37 1.99
N LEU A 119 0.78 -2.24 3.05
CA LEU A 119 -0.09 -3.34 3.49
C LEU A 119 -1.12 -3.78 2.43
N LEU A 120 -1.75 -2.84 1.72
CA LEU A 120 -2.68 -3.16 0.65
C LEU A 120 -2.01 -3.91 -0.49
N SER A 121 -0.80 -3.48 -0.90
CA SER A 121 -0.02 -4.19 -1.92
C SER A 121 0.33 -5.63 -1.48
N LEU A 122 0.70 -5.84 -0.21
CA LEU A 122 0.91 -7.18 0.34
C LEU A 122 -0.37 -8.01 0.32
N LEU A 123 -1.51 -7.44 0.71
CA LEU A 123 -2.79 -8.15 0.69
C LEU A 123 -3.13 -8.61 -0.74
N PHE A 124 -2.97 -7.75 -1.75
CA PHE A 124 -3.25 -8.11 -3.15
C PHE A 124 -2.45 -9.31 -3.67
N VAL A 125 -1.32 -9.67 -3.06
CA VAL A 125 -0.59 -10.91 -3.38
C VAL A 125 -1.46 -12.15 -3.15
N PHE A 126 -2.27 -12.13 -2.10
CA PHE A 126 -3.11 -13.27 -1.70
C PHE A 126 -4.49 -13.25 -2.35
N LEU A 127 -4.97 -12.08 -2.79
CA LEU A 127 -6.31 -11.91 -3.37
C LEU A 127 -6.39 -12.36 -4.83
N ASP A 128 -7.55 -12.85 -5.24
CA ASP A 128 -7.88 -13.16 -6.63
C ASP A 128 -8.48 -11.93 -7.33
N ALA A 129 -7.80 -10.78 -7.23
CA ALA A 129 -8.26 -9.51 -7.80
C ALA A 129 -8.17 -9.44 -9.33
N ASP A 130 -7.59 -10.46 -9.96
CA ASP A 130 -7.51 -10.65 -11.41
C ASP A 130 -8.76 -11.27 -12.03
N ARG A 131 -9.77 -11.68 -11.25
CA ARG A 131 -10.99 -12.31 -11.81
C ARG A 131 -11.90 -11.31 -12.53
N SER A 132 -11.76 -10.00 -12.26
CA SER A 132 -12.50 -8.91 -12.91
C SER A 132 -11.55 -7.75 -13.28
N PHE A 133 -11.94 -6.95 -14.29
CA PHE A 133 -11.18 -5.77 -14.76
C PHE A 133 -9.72 -6.05 -15.18
N SER A 134 -9.40 -7.27 -15.61
CA SER A 134 -8.05 -7.67 -16.02
C SER A 134 -7.93 -7.88 -17.53
N ILE A 135 -6.78 -7.53 -18.12
CA ILE A 135 -6.46 -7.78 -19.54
C ILE A 135 -6.00 -9.23 -19.79
N ARG A 136 -5.77 -10.03 -18.74
CA ARG A 136 -5.25 -11.40 -18.85
C ARG A 136 -6.10 -12.26 -19.82
N PRO A 137 -5.48 -13.00 -20.77
CA PRO A 137 -6.23 -13.84 -21.70
C PRO A 137 -7.13 -14.82 -20.93
N LYS A 138 -8.40 -14.86 -21.33
CA LYS A 138 -9.48 -15.65 -20.74
C LYS A 138 -9.19 -17.16 -20.88
N ASN A 139 -8.22 -17.68 -20.13
CA ASN A 139 -8.00 -19.12 -20.07
C ASN A 139 -9.11 -19.72 -19.21
N LYS A 140 -10.19 -20.07 -19.91
CA LYS A 140 -11.51 -20.50 -19.42
C LYS A 140 -12.18 -19.39 -18.62
N ALA A 141 -13.46 -19.15 -18.87
CA ALA A 141 -14.27 -18.25 -18.06
C ALA A 141 -14.30 -18.77 -16.61
N LYS A 142 -13.27 -18.44 -15.82
CA LYS A 142 -13.35 -18.55 -14.37
C LYS A 142 -14.49 -17.65 -13.99
N GLU A 143 -15.49 -18.23 -13.33
CA GLU A 143 -16.62 -17.49 -12.78
C GLU A 143 -16.08 -16.22 -12.11
N LYS A 144 -16.72 -15.07 -12.40
CA LYS A 144 -16.41 -13.77 -11.79
C LYS A 144 -16.83 -13.76 -10.32
N VAL A 145 -16.37 -14.74 -9.57
CA VAL A 145 -16.73 -14.97 -8.19
C VAL A 145 -15.47 -15.11 -7.37
N ILE A 146 -15.51 -14.59 -6.15
CA ILE A 146 -14.47 -14.71 -5.13
C ILE A 146 -15.14 -15.06 -3.81
N PRO A 147 -14.44 -15.71 -2.88
CA PRO A 147 -14.96 -15.88 -1.53
C PRO A 147 -15.01 -14.51 -0.82
N MET A 148 -16.10 -14.25 -0.10
CA MET A 148 -16.39 -12.97 0.56
C MET A 148 -15.28 -12.46 1.48
N TRP A 149 -14.49 -13.35 2.10
CA TRP A 149 -13.37 -12.96 2.97
C TRP A 149 -12.36 -12.05 2.26
N GLN A 150 -12.18 -12.19 0.94
CA GLN A 150 -11.25 -11.36 0.16
C GLN A 150 -11.68 -9.90 0.10
N LEU A 151 -12.98 -9.61 0.10
CA LEU A 151 -13.49 -8.24 0.22
C LEU A 151 -13.41 -7.75 1.66
N ASN A 152 -13.76 -8.61 2.61
CA ASN A 152 -13.82 -8.23 4.02
C ASN A 152 -12.43 -7.93 4.60
N ILE A 153 -11.37 -8.61 4.18
CA ILE A 153 -10.02 -8.31 4.65
C ILE A 153 -9.56 -6.91 4.20
N LEU A 154 -9.91 -6.47 2.99
CA LEU A 154 -9.62 -5.12 2.53
C LEU A 154 -10.42 -4.06 3.31
N ARG A 155 -11.72 -4.32 3.53
CA ARG A 155 -12.56 -3.44 4.36
C ARG A 155 -12.01 -3.32 5.78
N PHE A 156 -11.65 -4.46 6.37
CA PHE A 156 -11.04 -4.52 7.68
C PHE A 156 -9.74 -3.70 7.73
N GLN A 157 -8.85 -3.88 6.75
CA GLN A 157 -7.59 -3.15 6.69
C GLN A 157 -7.78 -1.63 6.64
N VAL A 158 -8.73 -1.15 5.82
CA VAL A 158 -9.08 0.28 5.74
C VAL A 158 -9.64 0.78 7.07
N VAL A 159 -10.58 0.04 7.67
CA VAL A 159 -11.17 0.39 8.97
C VAL A 159 -10.10 0.47 10.05
N VAL A 160 -9.18 -0.49 10.12
CA VAL A 160 -8.10 -0.51 11.13
C VAL A 160 -7.24 0.76 11.04
N VAL A 161 -6.74 1.10 9.84
CA VAL A 161 -5.86 2.27 9.70
C VAL A 161 -6.58 3.57 10.06
N TYR A 162 -7.82 3.76 9.64
CA TYR A 162 -8.57 4.98 9.95
C TYR A 162 -9.09 5.02 11.40
N PHE A 163 -9.44 3.87 11.98
CA PHE A 163 -9.86 3.77 13.37
C PHE A 163 -8.70 4.14 14.30
N PHE A 164 -7.55 3.45 14.19
CA PHE A 164 -6.39 3.75 15.04
C PHE A 164 -5.77 5.11 14.73
N GLY A 165 -5.78 5.53 13.46
CA GLY A 165 -5.38 6.88 13.08
C GLY A 165 -6.27 7.96 13.68
N GLY A 166 -7.55 7.68 13.90
CA GLY A 166 -8.49 8.54 14.62
C GLY A 166 -8.22 8.52 16.13
N VAL A 167 -8.08 7.33 16.73
CA VAL A 167 -7.77 7.16 18.16
C VAL A 167 -6.49 7.89 18.55
N ALA A 168 -5.44 7.81 17.74
CA ALA A 168 -4.18 8.53 17.96
C ALA A 168 -4.34 10.06 17.98
N LYS A 169 -5.43 10.58 17.43
CA LYS A 169 -5.77 12.02 17.40
C LYS A 169 -6.80 12.41 18.47
N LEU A 170 -7.24 11.49 19.32
CA LEU A 170 -8.11 11.78 20.45
C LEU A 170 -7.29 12.28 21.65
N THR A 171 -6.49 13.32 21.44
CA THR A 171 -5.70 13.97 22.50
C THR A 171 -6.12 15.42 22.66
N HIS A 172 -5.83 16.02 23.82
CA HIS A 172 -6.16 17.41 24.11
C HIS A 172 -5.51 18.38 23.10
N ASP A 173 -4.25 18.10 22.74
CA ASP A 173 -3.50 18.79 21.71
C ASP A 173 -4.23 18.85 20.36
N TRP A 174 -4.80 17.73 19.91
CA TRP A 174 -5.51 17.66 18.63
C TRP A 174 -6.92 18.24 18.68
N LEU A 175 -7.67 17.96 19.75
CA LEU A 175 -9.10 18.30 19.85
C LEU A 175 -9.34 19.74 20.28
N VAL A 176 -8.52 20.28 21.17
CA VAL A 176 -8.73 21.60 21.80
C VAL A 176 -7.73 22.61 21.27
N LEU A 177 -6.43 22.28 21.33
CA LEU A 177 -5.36 23.24 21.03
C LEU A 177 -5.05 23.35 19.53
N LYS A 178 -5.39 22.33 18.73
CA LYS A 178 -5.00 22.20 17.31
C LYS A 178 -3.48 22.25 17.10
N GLU A 179 -2.73 21.80 18.10
CA GLU A 179 -1.25 21.82 18.15
C GLU A 179 -0.73 20.38 18.34
N PRO A 180 -0.66 19.57 17.27
CA PRO A 180 -0.60 18.11 17.34
C PRO A 180 0.68 17.50 17.93
N MET A 181 1.69 18.32 18.24
CA MET A 181 3.03 17.90 18.65
C MET A 181 3.45 18.46 20.02
N ARG A 182 2.60 19.25 20.69
CA ARG A 182 3.05 20.10 21.80
C ARG A 182 3.38 19.30 23.06
N GLU A 183 2.58 18.30 23.41
CA GLU A 183 2.82 17.40 24.54
C GLU A 183 3.94 16.41 24.22
N THR A 184 3.94 15.84 23.01
CA THR A 184 4.95 14.86 22.54
C THR A 184 6.37 15.43 22.50
N LEU A 185 6.54 16.74 22.28
CA LEU A 185 7.85 17.40 22.28
C LEU A 185 8.36 17.77 23.68
N LYS A 186 7.51 17.67 24.72
CA LYS A 186 7.88 18.02 26.10
C LYS A 186 8.26 16.81 26.96
N SER A 187 7.98 15.60 26.49
CA SER A 187 8.37 14.33 27.11
C SER A 187 9.72 13.85 26.60
#